data_AF-A0A2H0E2Z0-F1
#
_entry.id   AF-A0A2H0E2Z0-F1
#
_cell.length_a   1.000
_cell.length_b   1.000
_cell.length_c   1.000
_cell.angle_alpha   90.00
_cell.angle_beta   90.00
_cell.angle_gamma   90.00
#
_symmetry.space_group_name_H-M   'P 1'
#
loop_
_entity.id
_entity.type
_entity.pdbx_description
1 polymer ?
#
loop_
_entity_poly.entity_id
_entity_poly.type
_entity_poly.pdbx_seq_one_letter_code
_entity_poly.pdbx_strand_id
1 'polypeptide(L)'
;MLTKRVNFLFEEETLQMLRERAVLEQESVGELVRRAGKKTYENKDEARLKKIRAAHKWILANRKVFKNIDYKALINAGRKY
;
A
#
# COMPACT_ATOMS: atom_id res chain seq x y z
N MET A 1 20.39 12.69 6.62
CA MET A 1 18.94 13.00 6.61
C MET A 1 18.76 14.39 7.21
N LEU A 2 18.19 15.36 6.49
CA LEU A 2 17.88 16.67 7.06
C LEU A 2 16.74 16.53 8.05
N THR A 3 17.04 16.58 9.35
CA THR A 3 16.01 16.59 10.39
C THR A 3 15.34 17.97 10.41
N LYS A 4 14.00 17.98 10.42
CA LYS A 4 13.20 19.21 10.60
C LYS A 4 12.62 19.17 12.01
N ARG A 5 12.79 20.27 12.77
CA ARG A 5 12.15 20.43 14.08
C ARG A 5 10.71 20.87 13.86
N VAL A 6 9.79 20.18 14.53
CA VAL A 6 8.35 20.44 14.49
C VAL A 6 7.83 20.28 15.91
N ASN A 7 6.87 21.11 16.30
CA ASN A 7 6.20 21.01 17.60
C ASN A 7 4.84 20.34 17.39
N PHE A 8 4.56 19.31 18.18
CA PHE A 8 3.26 18.63 18.20
C PHE A 8 2.61 18.85 19.56
N LEU A 9 1.29 19.08 19.54
CA LEU A 9 0.46 19.04 20.75
C LEU A 9 -0.07 17.62 20.90
N PHE A 10 0.12 17.07 22.10
CA PHE A 10 -0.41 15.77 22.49
C PHE A 10 -1.39 15.95 23.64
N GLU A 11 -2.36 15.07 23.71
CA GLU A 11 -3.13 14.86 24.94
C GLU A 11 -2.20 14.29 26.03
N GLU A 12 -2.46 14.65 27.29
CA GLU A 12 -1.59 14.30 28.42
C GLU A 12 -1.37 12.79 28.53
N GLU A 13 -2.44 12.00 28.40
CA GLU A 13 -2.40 10.53 28.44
C GLU A 13 -1.50 9.96 27.34
N THR A 14 -1.59 10.52 26.13
CA THR A 14 -0.76 10.09 24.99
C THR A 14 0.71 10.43 25.22
N LEU A 15 0.99 11.62 25.75
CA LEU A 15 2.36 12.04 26.06
C LEU A 15 2.98 11.17 27.16
N GLN A 16 2.21 10.85 28.19
CA GLN A 16 2.66 10.00 29.28
C GLN A 16 3.00 8.59 28.79
N MET A 17 2.12 7.99 27.99
CA MET A 17 2.37 6.68 27.35
C MET A 17 3.66 6.71 26.51
N LEU A 18 3.88 7.75 25.72
CA LEU A 18 5.09 7.88 24.90
C LEU A 18 6.36 8.00 25.75
N ARG A 19 6.30 8.71 26.88
CA ARG A 19 7.42 8.85 27.83
C ARG A 19 7.76 7.53 28.49
N GLU A 20 6.77 6.81 28.98
CA GLU A 20 6.97 5.49 29.60
C GLU A 20 7.59 4.51 28.59
N ARG A 21 7.06 4.51 27.36
CA ARG A 21 7.61 3.68 26.30
C ARG A 21 9.04 4.06 25.91
N ALA A 22 9.34 5.36 25.88
CA ALA A 22 10.67 5.88 25.59
C ALA A 22 11.70 5.41 26.63
N VAL A 23 11.32 5.41 27.91
CA VAL A 23 12.17 4.89 29.00
C VAL A 23 12.41 3.38 28.83
N LEU A 24 11.35 2.61 28.57
CA LEU A 24 11.46 1.16 28.40
C LEU A 24 12.34 0.76 27.21
N GLU A 25 12.23 1.49 26.09
CA GLU A 25 13.00 1.22 24.88
C GLU A 25 14.37 1.92 24.85
N GLN A 26 14.72 2.71 25.88
CA GLN A 26 15.93 3.53 25.93
C GLN A 26 16.10 4.46 24.71
N GLU A 27 14.99 4.99 24.22
CA GLU A 27 14.95 5.86 23.04
C GLU A 27 14.27 7.20 23.35
N SER A 28 14.42 8.17 22.44
CA SER A 28 13.69 9.43 22.56
C SER A 28 12.24 9.30 22.07
N VAL A 29 11.33 10.10 22.63
CA VAL A 29 9.94 10.24 22.12
C VAL A 29 9.93 10.58 20.63
N GLY A 30 10.88 11.40 20.16
CA GLY A 30 10.99 11.73 18.75
C GLY A 30 11.31 10.53 17.86
N GLU A 31 12.08 9.56 18.37
CA GLU A 31 12.40 8.32 17.63
C GLU A 31 11.19 7.38 17.58
N LEU A 32 10.43 7.27 18.67
CA LEU A 32 9.16 6.54 18.70
C LEU A 32 8.18 7.12 17.67
N VAL A 33 8.02 8.45 17.64
CA VAL A 33 7.13 9.13 16.68
C VAL A 33 7.61 8.92 15.25
N ARG A 34 8.93 9.02 14.98
CA ARG A 34 9.49 8.72 13.66
C ARG A 34 9.20 7.30 13.23
N ARG A 35 9.42 6.31 14.10
CA ARG A 35 9.18 4.89 13.82
C ARG A 35 7.70 4.61 13.60
N ALA A 36 6.82 5.18 14.41
CA ALA A 36 5.38 5.07 14.24
C ALA A 36 4.90 5.69 12.92
N GLY A 37 5.42 6.87 12.56
CA GLY A 37 5.14 7.51 11.28
C GLY A 37 5.60 6.65 10.10
N LYS A 38 6.85 6.17 10.16
CA LYS A 38 7.42 5.26 9.16
C LYS A 38 6.55 4.01 9.01
N LYS A 39 6.22 3.31 10.10
CA LYS A 39 5.35 2.12 10.07
C LYS A 39 3.97 2.41 9.47
N THR A 40 3.37 3.56 9.82
CA THR A 40 2.01 3.95 9.39
C THR A 40 1.93 4.23 7.90
N TYR A 41 2.99 4.82 7.32
CA TYR A 41 2.95 5.34 5.95
C TYR A 41 3.81 4.57 4.95
N GLU A 42 4.89 3.93 5.39
CA GLU A 42 5.81 3.21 4.51
C GLU A 42 5.21 1.91 3.95
N ASN A 43 4.32 1.24 4.71
CA ASN A 43 3.73 -0.06 4.32
C ASN A 43 2.35 0.01 3.66
N LYS A 44 1.77 1.21 3.50
CA LYS A 44 0.47 1.34 2.81
C LYS A 44 0.56 0.95 1.34
N ASP A 45 1.68 1.23 0.70
CA ASP A 45 1.89 0.84 -0.69
C ASP A 45 2.29 -0.62 -0.84
N GLU A 46 3.07 -1.20 0.06
CA GLU A 46 3.59 -2.55 -0.16
C GLU A 46 2.49 -3.63 -0.09
N ALA A 47 1.57 -3.54 0.89
CA ALA A 47 0.43 -4.44 0.99
C ALA A 47 -0.56 -4.26 -0.19
N ARG A 48 -0.78 -3.00 -0.61
CA ARG A 48 -1.60 -2.66 -1.79
C ARG A 48 -0.97 -3.21 -3.08
N LEU A 49 0.32 -2.97 -3.28
CA LEU A 49 1.09 -3.47 -4.42
C LEU A 49 1.16 -4.99 -4.45
N LYS A 50 1.21 -5.66 -3.29
CA LYS A 50 1.14 -7.12 -3.20
C LYS A 50 -0.21 -7.65 -3.69
N LYS A 51 -1.32 -7.01 -3.30
CA LYS A 51 -2.66 -7.34 -3.81
C LYS A 51 -2.77 -7.12 -5.32
N ILE A 52 -2.27 -5.98 -5.82
CA ILE A 52 -2.26 -5.67 -7.26
C ILE A 52 -1.44 -6.70 -8.03
N ARG A 53 -0.24 -7.04 -7.56
CA ARG A 53 0.62 -8.06 -8.19
C ARG A 53 -0.04 -9.44 -8.22
N ALA A 54 -0.70 -9.84 -7.13
CA ALA A 54 -1.45 -11.10 -7.07
C ALA A 54 -2.61 -11.12 -8.08
N ALA A 55 -3.39 -10.03 -8.15
CA ALA A 55 -4.48 -9.90 -9.11
C ALA A 55 -3.97 -9.93 -10.57
N HIS A 56 -2.89 -9.22 -10.87
CA HIS A 56 -2.27 -9.22 -12.20
C HIS A 56 -1.80 -10.62 -12.61
N LYS A 57 -1.16 -11.36 -11.70
CA LYS A 57 -0.73 -12.74 -11.96
C LYS A 57 -1.93 -13.66 -12.23
N TRP A 58 -3.01 -13.50 -11.48
CA TRP A 58 -4.25 -14.25 -11.68
C TRP A 58 -4.90 -13.93 -13.03
N ILE A 59 -4.97 -12.65 -13.40
CA ILE A 59 -5.50 -12.21 -14.70
C ILE A 59 -4.68 -12.83 -15.84
N LEU A 60 -3.36 -12.74 -15.79
CA LEU A 60 -2.50 -13.30 -16.83
C LEU A 60 -2.63 -14.82 -16.96
N ALA A 61 -2.80 -15.54 -15.84
CA ALA A 61 -2.96 -16.99 -15.84
C ALA A 61 -4.31 -17.45 -16.43
N ASN A 62 -5.38 -16.65 -16.24
CA ASN A 62 -6.74 -17.03 -16.65
C ASN A 62 -7.23 -16.33 -17.93
N ARG A 63 -6.49 -15.33 -18.40
CA ARG A 63 -6.75 -14.60 -19.64
C ARG A 63 -6.70 -15.56 -20.83
N LYS A 64 -7.84 -15.78 -21.49
CA LYS A 64 -7.90 -16.45 -22.79
C LYS A 64 -7.56 -15.43 -23.88
N VAL A 65 -6.40 -15.58 -24.51
CA VAL A 65 -6.01 -14.82 -25.70
C VAL A 65 -6.33 -15.66 -26.92
N PHE A 66 -7.38 -15.31 -27.63
CA PHE A 66 -7.64 -15.91 -28.93
C PHE A 66 -6.72 -15.25 -29.96
N LYS A 67 -5.82 -16.06 -30.55
CA LYS A 67 -5.04 -15.67 -31.71
C LYS A 67 -5.81 -16.08 -32.96
N ASN A 68 -5.69 -15.27 -34.02
CA ASN A 68 -6.30 -15.52 -35.34
C ASN A 68 -7.84 -15.56 -35.33
N ILE A 69 -8.46 -14.57 -34.69
CA ILE A 69 -9.91 -14.36 -34.84
C ILE A 69 -10.18 -13.89 -36.29
N ASP A 70 -10.98 -14.64 -37.03
CA ASP A 70 -11.54 -14.18 -38.31
C ASP A 70 -12.73 -13.24 -38.04
N TYR A 71 -12.40 -11.96 -37.89
CA TYR A 71 -13.39 -10.91 -37.65
C TYR A 71 -14.38 -10.77 -38.81
N LYS A 72 -13.99 -11.11 -40.04
CA LYS A 72 -14.88 -11.01 -41.21
C LYS A 72 -15.97 -12.06 -41.14
N ALA A 73 -15.63 -13.29 -40.74
CA ALA A 73 -16.62 -14.35 -40.51
C ALA A 73 -17.60 -14.00 -39.38
N LEU A 74 -17.10 -13.46 -38.26
CA LEU A 74 -17.94 -13.04 -37.12
C LEU A 74 -18.92 -11.92 -37.49
N ILE A 75 -18.45 -10.89 -38.19
CA ILE A 75 -19.29 -9.77 -38.63
C ILE A 75 -20.38 -10.25 -39.59
N ASN A 76 -20.04 -11.15 -40.53
CA ASN A 76 -21.02 -11.70 -41.46
C ASN A 76 -22.05 -12.60 -40.76
N ALA A 77 -21.63 -13.37 -39.75
CA ALA A 77 -22.56 -14.16 -38.94
C ALA A 77 -23.55 -13.26 -38.18
N GLY A 78 -23.07 -12.16 -37.59
CA GLY A 78 -23.93 -11.20 -36.87
C GLY A 78 -24.77 -10.28 -37.75
N ARG A 79 -24.57 -10.28 -39.08
CA ARG A 79 -25.47 -9.62 -40.06
C ARG A 79 -26.54 -10.57 -40.60
N LYS A 80 -26.32 -11.88 -40.46
CA LYS A 80 -27.20 -12.94 -40.96
C LYS A 80 -28.33 -13.28 -39.98
N TYR A 81 -28.10 -13.01 -38.69
CA TYR A 81 -29.07 -13.10 -37.60
C TYR A 81 -29.24 -11.72 -36.98
#